data_AF-A0A5N7CPE3-F1
#
_entry.id   AF-A0A5N7CPE3-F1
#
_cell.length_a   1.000
_cell.length_b   1.000
_cell.length_c   1.000
_cell.angle_alpha   90.00
_cell.angle_beta   90.00
_cell.angle_gamma   90.00
#
_symmetry.space_group_name_H-M   'P 1'
#
loop_
_entity.id
_entity.type
_entity.pdbx_description
1 polymer ?
#
loop_
_entity_poly.entity_id
_entity_poly.type
_entity_poly.pdbx_seq_one_letter_code
_entity_poly.pdbx_strand_id
1 'polypeptide(L)'
;MTVVAVPQYPVPKISVPVNTVPARYNLLQCPFCLSDQRLPPALREKKKSKINKLWDYVENLHREELAAFATGTRQCGLCGIRKDDFVPSSIPHFKYHTQTVHGIRLRP
;
A
#
# COMPACT_ATOMS: atom_id res chain seq x y z
N MET A 1 17.19 50.02 15.40
CA MET A 1 16.66 48.64 15.40
C MET A 1 15.24 48.71 14.86
N THR A 2 15.01 48.29 13.62
CA THR A 2 13.69 48.32 12.99
C THR A 2 13.41 46.92 12.47
N VAL A 3 12.52 46.21 13.17
CA VAL A 3 12.01 44.90 12.76
C VAL A 3 10.89 45.13 11.75
N VAL A 4 11.14 44.80 10.49
CA VAL A 4 10.14 44.80 9.43
C VAL A 4 9.36 43.49 9.56
N ALA A 5 8.08 43.59 9.91
CA ALA A 5 7.17 42.44 9.95
C ALA A 5 6.86 41.98 8.52
N VAL A 6 7.25 40.74 8.20
CA VAL A 6 6.92 40.09 6.91
C VAL A 6 5.45 39.67 6.94
N PRO A 7 4.62 40.05 5.96
CA PRO A 7 3.25 39.56 5.87
C PRO A 7 3.23 38.05 5.63
N GLN A 8 2.70 37.29 6.58
CA GLN A 8 2.44 35.87 6.42
C GLN A 8 1.18 35.69 5.57
N TYR A 9 1.35 35.32 4.29
CA TYR A 9 0.25 34.85 3.47
C TYR A 9 -0.25 33.51 4.02
N PRO A 10 -1.57 33.30 4.16
CA PRO A 10 -2.08 32.00 4.57
C PRO A 10 -1.71 30.98 3.50
N VAL A 11 -0.79 30.08 3.84
CA VAL A 11 -0.46 28.92 3.02
C VAL A 11 -1.77 28.17 2.76
N PRO A 12 -2.17 27.94 1.50
CA PRO A 12 -3.35 27.13 1.22
C PRO A 12 -3.14 25.78 1.90
N LYS A 13 -3.99 25.45 2.88
CA LYS A 13 -4.11 24.08 3.37
C LYS A 13 -4.63 23.29 2.19
N ILE A 14 -3.73 22.65 1.45
CA ILE A 14 -4.06 21.67 0.44
C ILE A 14 -4.81 20.57 1.20
N SER A 15 -6.14 20.65 1.15
CA SER A 15 -7.03 19.56 1.50
C SER A 15 -6.80 18.49 0.46
N VAL A 16 -5.84 17.61 0.74
CA VAL A 16 -5.61 16.39 -0.05
C VAL A 16 -6.96 15.68 -0.14
N PRO A 17 -7.48 15.39 -1.35
CA PRO A 17 -8.71 14.64 -1.46
C PRO A 17 -8.51 13.30 -0.75
N VAL A 18 -9.42 12.98 0.16
CA VAL A 18 -9.41 11.79 1.03
C VAL A 18 -9.31 10.48 0.24
N ASN A 19 -9.46 10.51 -1.10
CA ASN A 19 -9.49 9.36 -1.98
C ASN A 19 -8.34 9.29 -3.02
N THR A 20 -7.26 10.04 -2.86
CA THR A 20 -6.10 9.89 -3.75
C THR A 20 -5.33 8.61 -3.40
N VAL A 21 -5.61 7.52 -4.11
CA VAL A 21 -4.86 6.27 -3.99
C VAL A 21 -3.39 6.57 -4.31
N PRO A 22 -2.45 6.39 -3.37
CA PRO A 22 -1.05 6.73 -3.61
C PRO A 22 -0.51 5.92 -4.78
N ALA A 23 0.21 6.54 -5.72
CA ALA A 23 0.82 5.85 -6.86
C ALA A 23 1.82 4.77 -6.41
N ARG A 24 2.54 5.03 -5.30
CA ARG A 24 3.40 4.05 -4.60
C ARG A 24 3.11 4.05 -3.12
N TYR A 25 3.21 2.88 -2.51
CA TYR A 25 3.03 2.67 -1.07
C TYR A 25 4.37 2.59 -0.37
N ASN A 26 4.34 2.60 0.96
CA ASN A 26 5.55 2.39 1.74
C ASN A 26 5.95 0.91 1.69
N LEU A 27 7.24 0.65 1.52
CA LEU A 27 7.81 -0.69 1.42
C LEU A 27 7.51 -1.63 2.61
N LEU A 28 7.12 -1.09 3.76
CA LEU A 28 6.79 -1.84 4.98
C LEU A 28 5.28 -1.97 5.24
N GLN A 29 4.43 -1.55 4.30
CA GLN A 29 2.98 -1.74 4.39
C GLN A 29 2.56 -3.10 3.83
N CYS A 30 1.46 -3.63 4.38
CA CYS A 30 0.88 -4.87 3.90
C CYS A 30 -0.01 -4.61 2.67
N PRO A 31 0.26 -5.24 1.51
CA PRO A 31 -0.54 -5.02 0.32
C PRO A 31 -1.99 -5.52 0.49
N PHE A 32 -2.18 -6.58 1.28
CA PHE A 32 -3.51 -7.12 1.61
C PHE A 32 -4.31 -6.16 2.48
N CYS A 33 -3.75 -5.70 3.60
CA CYS A 33 -4.43 -4.74 4.46
C CYS A 33 -4.76 -3.47 3.69
N LEU A 34 -3.80 -2.94 2.92
CA LEU A 34 -3.99 -1.74 2.09
C LEU A 34 -5.16 -1.88 1.11
N SER A 35 -5.39 -3.10 0.61
CA SER A 35 -6.52 -3.39 -0.28
C SER A 35 -7.85 -3.64 0.43
N ASP A 36 -7.85 -3.80 1.76
CA ASP A 36 -9.06 -4.06 2.53
C ASP A 36 -9.74 -2.75 2.97
N GLN A 37 -10.77 -2.37 2.23
CA GLN A 37 -11.57 -1.17 2.53
C GLN A 37 -12.44 -1.30 3.77
N ARG A 38 -12.60 -2.52 4.33
CA ARG A 38 -13.34 -2.75 5.58
C ARG A 38 -12.52 -2.34 6.81
N LEU A 39 -11.19 -2.23 6.67
CA LEU A 39 -10.31 -1.79 7.73
C LEU A 39 -10.29 -0.25 7.86
N PRO A 40 -10.28 0.29 9.10
CA PRO A 40 -10.00 1.69 9.34
C PRO A 40 -8.63 2.10 8.75
N PRO A 41 -8.47 3.36 8.28
CA PRO A 41 -7.21 3.83 7.67
C PRO A 41 -5.96 3.53 8.52
N ALA A 42 -6.07 3.70 9.84
CA ALA A 42 -4.96 3.46 10.77
C ALA A 42 -4.47 2.00 10.80
N LEU A 43 -5.36 1.02 10.55
CA LEU A 43 -5.00 -0.39 10.45
C LEU A 43 -4.57 -0.75 9.03
N ARG A 44 -5.28 -0.23 8.03
CA ARG A 44 -5.03 -0.42 6.60
C ARG A 44 -3.63 0.03 6.18
N GLU A 45 -3.23 1.21 6.64
CA GLU A 45 -1.97 1.86 6.24
C GLU A 45 -0.84 1.61 7.25
N LYS A 46 -1.05 0.72 8.22
CA LYS A 46 -0.07 0.43 9.28
C LYS A 46 1.22 -0.14 8.69
N LYS A 47 2.30 0.60 8.85
CA LYS A 47 3.66 0.15 8.53
C LYS A 47 4.14 -0.84 9.57
N LYS A 48 4.87 -1.86 9.14
CA LYS A 48 5.64 -2.73 10.04
C LYS A 48 7.02 -2.12 10.28
N SER A 49 7.71 -2.59 11.32
CA SER A 49 9.03 -2.07 11.68
C SER A 49 10.15 -2.56 10.76
N LYS A 50 10.00 -3.76 10.18
CA LYS A 50 11.01 -4.42 9.34
C LYS A 50 10.33 -5.30 8.27
N ILE A 51 11.04 -5.56 7.16
CA ILE A 51 10.55 -6.43 6.08
C ILE A 51 10.20 -7.84 6.59
N ASN A 52 11.04 -8.43 7.45
CA ASN A 52 10.73 -9.75 8.02
C ASN A 52 9.43 -9.75 8.82
N LYS A 53 9.16 -8.68 9.59
CA LYS A 53 7.90 -8.55 10.34
C LYS A 53 6.69 -8.32 9.44
N LEU A 54 6.89 -7.68 8.29
CA LEU A 54 5.86 -7.61 7.25
C LEU A 54 5.58 -9.00 6.67
N TRP A 55 6.62 -9.75 6.37
CA TRP A 55 6.48 -11.08 5.80
C TRP A 55 5.83 -12.07 6.79
N ASP A 56 6.30 -12.12 8.04
CA ASP A 56 5.68 -12.92 9.10
C ASP A 56 4.19 -12.58 9.24
N TYR A 57 3.85 -11.29 9.15
CA TYR A 57 2.45 -10.84 9.22
C TYR A 57 1.62 -11.35 8.04
N VAL A 58 2.15 -11.29 6.82
CA VAL A 58 1.48 -11.80 5.61
C VAL A 58 1.30 -13.31 5.68
N GLU A 59 2.34 -14.07 6.08
CA GLU A 59 2.28 -15.53 6.17
C GLU A 59 1.37 -16.03 7.29
N ASN A 60 1.18 -15.26 8.36
CA ASN A 60 0.32 -15.67 9.46
C ASN A 60 -1.15 -15.26 9.27
N LEU A 61 -1.42 -14.06 8.74
CA LEU A 61 -2.79 -13.54 8.65
C LEU A 61 -3.38 -13.59 7.24
N HIS A 62 -2.55 -13.52 6.20
CA HIS A 62 -2.99 -13.47 4.80
C HIS A 62 -2.51 -14.69 4.02
N ARG A 63 -2.22 -15.81 4.70
CA ARG A 63 -1.71 -17.03 4.07
C ARG A 63 -2.64 -17.56 2.97
N GLU A 64 -3.92 -17.66 3.28
CA GLU A 64 -4.94 -18.13 2.35
C GLU A 64 -5.11 -17.16 1.18
N GLU A 65 -5.04 -15.87 1.47
CA GLU A 65 -5.12 -14.85 0.43
C GLU A 65 -3.93 -14.89 -0.51
N LEU A 66 -2.73 -15.12 0.04
CA LEU A 66 -1.52 -15.33 -0.73
C LEU A 66 -1.61 -16.61 -1.56
N ALA A 67 -2.12 -17.70 -0.99
CA ALA A 67 -2.29 -18.98 -1.66
C ALA A 67 -3.26 -18.90 -2.86
N ALA A 68 -4.25 -18.01 -2.80
CA ALA A 68 -5.17 -17.77 -3.92
C ALA A 68 -4.49 -17.19 -5.18
N PHE A 69 -3.27 -16.65 -5.07
CA PHE A 69 -2.48 -16.27 -6.24
C PHE A 69 -1.75 -17.45 -6.89
N ALA A 70 -1.69 -18.62 -6.25
CA ALA A 70 -1.08 -19.81 -6.84
C ALA A 70 -1.89 -20.35 -8.04
N THR A 71 -3.20 -20.12 -8.06
CA THR A 71 -4.10 -20.55 -9.15
C THR A 71 -4.17 -19.55 -10.29
N GLY A 72 -3.59 -18.35 -10.15
CA GLY A 72 -3.60 -17.32 -11.18
C GLY A 72 -4.97 -16.70 -11.49
N THR A 73 -5.96 -16.87 -10.60
CA THR A 73 -7.34 -16.40 -10.81
C THR A 73 -7.68 -15.17 -9.98
N ARG A 74 -6.86 -14.83 -8.98
CA ARG A 74 -7.11 -13.73 -8.06
C ARG A 74 -6.50 -12.44 -8.57
N GLN A 75 -7.30 -11.38 -8.67
CA GLN A 75 -6.82 -10.03 -9.00
C GLN A 75 -5.99 -9.43 -7.86
N CYS A 76 -4.99 -8.61 -8.21
CA CYS A 76 -4.27 -7.79 -7.25
C CYS A 76 -5.22 -6.78 -6.60
N GLY A 77 -5.39 -6.86 -5.27
CA GLY A 77 -6.34 -5.99 -4.56
C GLY A 77 -6.01 -4.49 -4.68
N LEU A 78 -4.73 -4.12 -4.74
CA LEU A 78 -4.30 -2.72 -4.93
C LEU A 78 -4.64 -2.20 -6.33
N CYS A 79 -4.50 -3.03 -7.36
CA CYS A 79 -4.95 -2.73 -8.71
C CYS A 79 -6.47 -2.63 -8.78
N GLY A 80 -7.21 -3.54 -8.12
CA GLY A 80 -8.67 -3.49 -8.07
C GLY A 80 -9.20 -2.17 -7.48
N ILE A 81 -8.57 -1.63 -6.44
CA ILE A 81 -8.92 -0.31 -5.89
C ILE A 81 -8.67 0.82 -6.91
N ARG A 82 -7.64 0.69 -7.75
CA ARG A 82 -7.30 1.64 -8.81
C ARG A 82 -8.12 1.45 -10.09
N LYS A 83 -9.01 0.44 -10.13
CA LYS A 83 -9.73 0.00 -11.34
C LYS A 83 -8.81 -0.52 -12.44
N ASP A 84 -7.69 -1.12 -12.05
CA ASP A 84 -6.76 -1.84 -12.92
C ASP A 84 -7.00 -3.36 -12.81
N ASP A 85 -7.02 -4.07 -13.95
CA ASP A 85 -7.37 -5.50 -14.03
C ASP A 85 -6.14 -6.43 -14.01
N PHE A 86 -5.18 -6.16 -13.13
CA PHE A 86 -4.00 -7.01 -13.04
C PHE A 86 -4.26 -8.29 -12.24
N VAL A 87 -4.12 -9.44 -12.91
CA VAL A 87 -4.22 -10.78 -12.31
C VAL A 87 -2.83 -11.43 -12.34
N PRO A 88 -2.14 -11.56 -11.18
CA PRO A 88 -0.88 -12.29 -11.11
C PRO A 88 -1.10 -13.77 -11.42
N SER A 89 -0.26 -14.34 -12.29
CA SER A 89 -0.29 -15.77 -12.67
C SER A 89 0.32 -16.72 -11.63
N SER A 90 1.01 -16.19 -10.61
CA SER A 90 1.63 -16.97 -9.54
C SER A 90 1.99 -16.09 -8.35
N ILE A 91 2.32 -16.69 -7.20
CA ILE A 91 2.83 -15.98 -6.02
C ILE A 91 4.12 -15.18 -6.33
N PRO A 92 5.15 -15.74 -7.00
CA PRO A 92 6.32 -14.95 -7.39
C PRO A 92 5.97 -13.77 -8.30
N HIS A 93 5.03 -13.96 -9.23
CA HIS A 93 4.57 -12.87 -10.09
C HIS A 93 3.89 -11.76 -9.28
N PHE A 94 3.06 -12.12 -8.29
CA PHE A 94 2.48 -11.16 -7.35
C PHE A 94 3.54 -10.40 -6.55
N LYS A 95 4.56 -11.09 -6.02
CA LYS A 95 5.67 -10.46 -5.28
C LYS A 95 6.44 -9.47 -6.16
N TYR A 96 6.77 -9.87 -7.39
CA TYR A 96 7.45 -9.00 -8.34
C TYR A 96 6.60 -7.78 -8.70
N HIS A 97 5.32 -7.99 -9.01
CA HIS A 97 4.37 -6.92 -9.33
C HIS A 97 4.21 -5.93 -8.18
N THR A 98 3.99 -6.40 -6.96
CA THR A 98 3.86 -5.52 -5.79
C THR A 98 5.11 -4.69 -5.52
N GLN A 99 6.30 -5.23 -5.82
CA GLN A 99 7.55 -4.49 -5.71
C GLN A 99 7.69 -3.42 -6.80
N THR A 100 7.45 -3.77 -8.07
CA THR A 100 7.73 -2.88 -9.21
C THR A 100 6.65 -1.83 -9.43
N VAL A 101 5.37 -2.21 -9.27
CA VAL A 101 4.22 -1.34 -9.53
C VAL A 101 3.82 -0.57 -8.27
N HIS A 102 3.81 -1.24 -7.11
CA HIS A 102 3.30 -0.65 -5.87
C HIS A 102 4.40 -0.20 -4.89
N GLY A 103 5.67 -0.57 -5.13
CA GLY A 103 6.80 -0.22 -4.27
C GLY A 103 6.89 -1.03 -2.97
N ILE A 104 6.08 -2.09 -2.82
CA ILE A 104 6.02 -2.94 -1.63
C ILE A 104 6.92 -4.15 -1.85
N ARG A 105 7.99 -4.25 -1.08
CA ARG A 105 8.95 -5.35 -1.22
C ARG A 105 8.62 -6.48 -0.24
N LEU A 106 8.06 -7.55 -0.78
CA LEU A 106 7.90 -8.82 -0.07
C LEU A 106 9.21 -9.62 -0.10
N ARG A 107 9.37 -10.55 0.84
CA ARG A 107 10.54 -11.45 0.87
C ARG A 107 10.53 -12.29 -0.42
N PRO A 108 11.69 -12.52 -1.08
CA PRO A 108 11.79 -13.41 -2.23
C PRO A 108 11.13 -14.76 -1.97
#